data_AF-A0A419GZF1-F1
#
_entry.id   AF-A0A419GZF1-F1
#
_cell.length_a   1.000
_cell.length_b   1.000
_cell.length_c   1.000
_cell.angle_alpha   90.00
_cell.angle_beta   90.00
_cell.angle_gamma   90.00
#
_symmetry.space_group_name_H-M   'P 1'
#
loop_
_entity.id
_entity.type
_entity.pdbx_description
1 polymer ?
#
loop_
_entity_poly.entity_id
_entity_poly.type
_entity_poly.pdbx_seq_one_letter_code
_entity_poly.pdbx_strand_id
1 'polypeptide(L)'
;MAMENLKESLIQLIRERSFQYSNEPKFKLSSGAVSSFYFNMKKTTQSPDGMYLVGKIVFEKIKELGLHPNAIGGLTMGADPIAYAVTMHSYIVKEPINAFVIRKEPKQHGLKLPIEGDIKAGEHVIIVDDVVTTGGSTITAINIAKENGLIIDAVIILVDRCEQNGRQNIQALGYPVYNILTLNDFIPAHN
;
A
#
# COMPACT_ATOMS: atom_id res chain seq x y z
N MET A 1 -17.58 6.52 13.51
CA MET A 1 -16.79 5.38 14.02
C MET A 1 -15.39 5.89 14.29
N ALA A 2 -14.87 5.72 15.50
CA ALA A 2 -13.51 6.14 15.88
C ALA A 2 -12.45 5.34 15.09
N MET A 3 -11.25 5.90 14.95
CA MET A 3 -10.16 5.29 14.16
C MET A 3 -9.76 3.89 14.64
N GLU A 4 -9.70 3.69 15.95
CA GLU A 4 -9.38 2.39 16.56
C GLU A 4 -10.36 1.29 16.11
N ASN A 5 -11.66 1.60 16.11
CA ASN A 5 -12.72 0.68 15.69
C ASN A 5 -12.65 0.36 14.17
N LEU A 6 -12.22 1.31 13.33
CA LEU A 6 -12.00 1.05 11.90
C LEU A 6 -10.82 0.09 11.68
N LYS A 7 -9.70 0.29 12.40
CA LYS A 7 -8.54 -0.60 12.30
C LYS A 7 -8.87 -2.02 12.79
N GLU A 8 -9.57 -2.16 13.91
CA GLU A 8 -10.04 -3.47 14.40
C GLU A 8 -10.94 -4.18 13.39
N SER A 9 -11.88 -3.46 12.79
CA SER A 9 -12.75 -3.99 11.73
C SER A 9 -11.94 -4.48 10.52
N LEU A 10 -10.91 -3.72 10.12
CA LEU A 10 -10.02 -4.10 9.03
C LEU A 10 -9.18 -5.34 9.40
N ILE A 11 -8.64 -5.41 10.62
CA ILE A 11 -7.89 -6.58 11.11
C ILE A 11 -8.77 -7.83 11.04
N GLN A 12 -10.00 -7.76 11.53
CA GLN A 12 -10.94 -8.89 11.49
C GLN A 12 -11.22 -9.33 10.05
N LEU A 13 -11.47 -8.37 9.16
CA LEU A 13 -11.72 -8.63 7.75
C LEU A 13 -10.53 -9.32 7.06
N ILE A 14 -9.31 -8.89 7.38
CA ILE A 14 -8.07 -9.49 6.85
C ILE A 14 -7.88 -10.90 7.41
N ARG A 15 -8.14 -11.12 8.71
CA ARG A 15 -8.06 -12.46 9.34
C ARG A 15 -8.97 -13.46 8.64
N GLU A 16 -10.19 -13.05 8.32
CA GLU A 16 -11.17 -13.92 7.68
C GLU A 16 -10.85 -14.23 6.21
N ARG A 17 -10.36 -13.25 5.46
CA ARG A 17 -10.31 -13.34 3.99
C ARG A 17 -8.90 -13.46 3.43
N SER A 18 -7.93 -12.84 4.07
CA SER A 18 -6.65 -12.49 3.46
C SER A 18 -5.42 -12.99 4.20
N PHE A 19 -5.53 -13.47 5.44
CA PHE A 19 -4.42 -13.98 6.24
C PHE A 19 -4.49 -15.49 6.45
N GLN A 20 -3.35 -16.17 6.34
CA GLN A 20 -3.19 -17.57 6.72
C GLN A 20 -1.92 -17.75 7.54
N TYR A 21 -2.01 -18.63 8.54
CA TYR A 21 -0.92 -18.99 9.43
C TYR A 21 -0.68 -20.51 9.42
N SER A 22 0.58 -20.90 9.58
CA SER A 22 1.03 -22.28 9.73
C SER A 22 2.14 -22.34 10.75
N ASN A 23 2.08 -23.30 11.69
CA ASN A 23 3.15 -23.50 12.68
C ASN A 23 4.49 -23.80 12.01
N GLU A 24 4.47 -24.53 10.89
CA GLU A 24 5.64 -24.80 10.05
C GLU A 24 5.64 -23.91 8.80
N PRO A 25 6.80 -23.36 8.38
CA PRO A 25 6.91 -22.59 7.16
C PRO A 25 6.53 -23.44 5.94
N LYS A 26 5.48 -23.04 5.22
CA LYS A 26 5.02 -23.74 4.01
C LYS A 26 4.63 -22.82 2.86
N PHE A 27 4.50 -21.52 3.11
CA PHE A 27 4.08 -20.57 2.10
C PHE A 27 5.30 -20.05 1.34
N LYS A 28 5.39 -20.39 0.05
CA LYS A 28 6.47 -19.90 -0.81
C LYS A 28 6.24 -18.43 -1.17
N LEU A 29 7.27 -17.62 -0.94
CA LEU A 29 7.25 -16.19 -1.20
C LEU A 29 7.79 -15.88 -2.60
N SER A 30 7.51 -14.66 -3.08
CA SER A 30 8.05 -14.17 -4.34
C SER A 30 9.59 -14.10 -4.35
N SER A 31 10.22 -13.96 -3.18
CA SER A 31 11.68 -14.02 -3.02
C SER A 31 12.25 -15.45 -3.08
N GLY A 32 11.40 -16.48 -3.17
CA GLY A 32 11.80 -17.89 -3.12
C GLY A 32 11.92 -18.45 -1.70
N ALA A 33 11.94 -17.60 -0.67
CA ALA A 33 11.91 -18.01 0.73
C ALA A 33 10.57 -18.68 1.10
N VAL A 34 10.56 -19.39 2.23
CA VAL A 34 9.35 -20.00 2.80
C VAL A 34 8.98 -19.27 4.10
N SER A 35 7.70 -19.01 4.32
CA SER A 35 7.18 -18.36 5.52
C SER A 35 6.02 -19.14 6.14
N SER A 36 5.84 -18.93 7.44
CA SER A 36 4.66 -19.37 8.21
C SER A 36 3.44 -18.49 7.97
N PHE A 37 3.62 -17.32 7.34
CA PHE A 37 2.59 -16.32 7.14
C PHE A 37 2.35 -16.06 5.66
N TYR A 38 1.07 -15.99 5.30
CA TYR A 38 0.65 -15.66 3.94
C TYR A 38 -0.44 -14.60 3.96
N PHE A 39 -0.22 -13.54 3.20
CA PHE A 39 -1.18 -12.46 2.98
C PHE A 39 -1.58 -12.41 1.50
N ASN A 40 -2.88 -12.54 1.22
CA ASN A 40 -3.47 -12.24 -0.08
C ASN A 40 -4.49 -11.10 0.08
N MET A 41 -3.97 -9.88 0.13
CA MET A 41 -4.75 -8.68 0.45
C MET A 41 -5.80 -8.33 -0.60
N LYS A 42 -5.67 -8.81 -1.84
CA LYS A 42 -6.62 -8.51 -2.92
C LYS A 42 -8.04 -8.92 -2.57
N LYS A 43 -8.22 -10.00 -1.79
CA LYS A 43 -9.54 -10.44 -1.30
C LYS A 43 -10.21 -9.42 -0.37
N THR A 44 -9.43 -8.71 0.44
CA THR A 44 -9.92 -7.61 1.27
C THR A 44 -10.00 -6.31 0.47
N THR A 45 -8.92 -5.90 -0.19
CA THR A 45 -8.82 -4.58 -0.82
C THR A 45 -9.71 -4.41 -2.05
N GLN A 46 -10.25 -5.49 -2.63
CA GLN A 46 -11.23 -5.46 -3.72
C GLN A 46 -12.66 -5.83 -3.28
N SER A 47 -12.91 -5.91 -1.97
CA SER A 47 -14.26 -6.09 -1.43
C SER A 47 -14.87 -4.74 -1.03
N PRO A 48 -16.20 -4.55 -1.12
CA PRO A 48 -16.82 -3.25 -0.84
C PRO A 48 -16.54 -2.71 0.57
N ASP A 49 -16.66 -3.58 1.58
CA ASP A 49 -16.34 -3.30 2.97
C ASP A 49 -14.85 -3.02 3.17
N GLY A 50 -13.98 -3.81 2.55
CA GLY A 50 -12.54 -3.57 2.59
C GLY A 50 -12.11 -2.27 1.93
N MET A 51 -12.65 -1.91 0.77
CA MET A 51 -12.39 -0.62 0.11
C MET A 51 -12.85 0.55 0.99
N TYR A 52 -14.04 0.46 1.58
CA TYR A 52 -14.53 1.47 2.51
C TYR A 52 -13.58 1.70 3.69
N LEU A 53 -13.15 0.61 4.35
CA LEU A 53 -12.23 0.67 5.48
C LEU A 53 -10.85 1.20 5.08
N VAL A 54 -10.24 0.62 4.04
CA VAL A 54 -8.90 0.99 3.57
C VAL A 54 -8.84 2.44 3.13
N GLY A 55 -9.80 2.88 2.29
CA GLY A 55 -9.82 4.25 1.78
C GLY A 55 -9.88 5.28 2.90
N LYS A 56 -10.75 5.04 3.89
CA LYS A 56 -10.87 5.91 5.05
C LYS A 56 -9.63 5.88 5.95
N ILE A 57 -9.14 4.69 6.32
CA ILE A 57 -8.00 4.56 7.24
C ILE A 57 -6.73 5.17 6.62
N VAL A 58 -6.47 4.92 5.34
CA VAL A 58 -5.30 5.49 4.66
C VAL A 58 -5.44 7.00 4.50
N PHE A 59 -6.61 7.51 4.11
CA PHE A 59 -6.84 8.96 4.02
C PHE A 59 -6.60 9.66 5.37
N GLU A 60 -7.16 9.14 6.45
CA GLU A 60 -6.96 9.70 7.78
C GLU A 60 -5.50 9.60 8.24
N LYS A 61 -4.76 8.56 7.83
CA LYS A 61 -3.31 8.49 8.07
C LYS A 61 -2.56 9.61 7.36
N ILE A 62 -2.94 9.95 6.13
CA ILE A 62 -2.36 11.08 5.37
C ILE A 62 -2.60 12.39 6.14
N LYS A 63 -3.82 12.58 6.65
CA LYS A 63 -4.21 13.74 7.48
C LYS A 63 -3.45 13.81 8.80
N GLU A 64 -3.32 12.69 9.51
CA GLU A 64 -2.56 12.58 10.76
C GLU A 64 -1.09 13.00 10.57
N LEU A 65 -0.51 12.66 9.41
CA LEU A 65 0.86 13.02 9.05
C LEU A 65 1.01 14.48 8.56
N GLY A 66 -0.09 15.22 8.42
CA GLY A 66 -0.08 16.59 7.89
C GLY A 66 0.32 16.68 6.42
N LEU A 67 0.09 15.62 5.64
CA LEU A 67 0.45 15.56 4.22
C LEU A 67 -0.71 16.01 3.33
N HIS A 68 -0.38 16.62 2.20
CA HIS A 68 -1.34 17.15 1.21
C HIS A 68 -0.91 16.80 -0.23
N PRO A 69 -0.87 15.50 -0.59
CA PRO A 69 -0.40 15.10 -1.91
C PRO A 69 -1.42 15.45 -3.02
N ASN A 70 -0.92 15.65 -4.23
CA ASN A 70 -1.76 15.75 -5.43
C ASN A 70 -2.35 14.39 -5.81
N ALA A 71 -1.60 13.30 -5.63
CA ALA A 71 -2.08 11.96 -5.94
C ALA A 71 -1.50 10.86 -5.05
N ILE A 72 -2.14 9.68 -5.11
CA ILE A 72 -1.74 8.46 -4.41
C ILE A 72 -1.76 7.27 -5.37
N GLY A 73 -0.78 6.39 -5.26
CA GLY A 73 -0.59 5.33 -6.25
C GLY A 73 0.62 4.47 -5.99
N GLY A 74 0.91 3.52 -6.87
CA GLY A 74 2.06 2.62 -6.69
C GLY A 74 2.11 1.56 -7.78
N LEU A 75 2.93 0.53 -7.56
CA LEU A 75 3.07 -0.56 -8.53
C LEU A 75 1.81 -1.42 -8.56
N THR A 76 1.29 -1.64 -9.77
CA THR A 76 0.16 -2.52 -10.00
C THR A 76 0.49 -3.98 -9.60
N MET A 77 -0.46 -4.78 -9.10
CA MET A 77 -1.88 -4.48 -8.82
C MET A 77 -2.17 -4.29 -7.32
N GLY A 78 -1.15 -4.31 -6.47
CA GLY A 78 -1.33 -4.20 -5.01
C GLY A 78 -1.78 -2.80 -4.58
N ALA A 79 -1.20 -1.78 -5.20
CA ALA A 79 -1.47 -0.38 -4.92
C ALA A 79 -2.86 0.09 -5.41
N ASP A 80 -3.31 -0.42 -6.56
CA ASP A 80 -4.45 0.14 -7.30
C ASP A 80 -5.74 0.22 -6.45
N PRO A 81 -6.18 -0.85 -5.75
CA PRO A 81 -7.41 -0.79 -4.97
C PRO A 81 -7.31 0.17 -3.77
N ILE A 82 -6.10 0.35 -3.21
CA ILE A 82 -5.86 1.29 -2.11
C ILE A 82 -6.00 2.72 -2.62
N ALA A 83 -5.34 3.03 -3.74
CA ALA A 83 -5.38 4.35 -4.37
C ALA A 83 -6.81 4.74 -4.77
N TYR A 84 -7.56 3.82 -5.37
CA TYR A 84 -8.96 4.04 -5.75
C TYR A 84 -9.89 4.19 -4.55
N ALA A 85 -9.66 3.45 -3.47
CA ALA A 85 -10.43 3.63 -2.25
C ALA A 85 -10.18 5.02 -1.62
N VAL A 86 -8.93 5.47 -1.59
CA VAL A 86 -8.57 6.80 -1.07
C VAL A 86 -9.14 7.91 -1.95
N THR A 87 -9.02 7.83 -3.28
CA THR A 87 -9.56 8.88 -4.16
C THR A 87 -11.06 9.07 -3.99
N MET A 88 -11.82 7.97 -3.95
CA MET A 88 -13.27 8.00 -3.70
C MET A 88 -13.60 8.62 -2.33
N HIS A 89 -12.88 8.22 -1.28
CA HIS A 89 -13.11 8.77 0.06
C HIS A 89 -12.77 10.27 0.13
N SER A 90 -11.64 10.67 -0.43
CA SER A 90 -11.14 12.03 -0.47
C SER A 90 -12.12 13.00 -1.14
N TYR A 91 -12.80 12.56 -2.21
CA TYR A 91 -13.82 13.34 -2.89
C TYR A 91 -15.07 13.54 -2.02
N ILE A 92 -15.50 12.48 -1.31
CA ILE A 92 -16.66 12.54 -0.39
C ILE A 92 -16.44 13.56 0.72
N VAL A 93 -15.21 13.63 1.26
CA VAL A 93 -14.84 14.57 2.33
C VAL A 93 -14.38 15.94 1.81
N LYS A 94 -14.48 16.19 0.49
CA LYS A 94 -14.16 17.46 -0.19
C LYS A 94 -12.70 17.89 -0.08
N GLU A 95 -11.78 16.93 -0.01
CA GLU A 95 -10.34 17.13 -0.04
C GLU A 95 -9.72 16.18 -1.09
N PRO A 96 -9.98 16.40 -2.40
CA PRO A 96 -9.72 15.40 -3.43
C PRO A 96 -8.23 15.11 -3.60
N ILE A 97 -7.89 13.82 -3.67
CA ILE A 97 -6.56 13.29 -4.02
C ILE A 97 -6.73 12.40 -5.24
N ASN A 98 -5.98 12.64 -6.31
CA ASN A 98 -6.04 11.82 -7.53
C ASN A 98 -5.46 10.41 -7.27
N ALA A 99 -5.89 9.42 -8.05
CA ALA A 99 -5.22 8.11 -8.09
C ALA A 99 -4.27 8.04 -9.29
N PHE A 100 -3.14 7.36 -9.13
CA PHE A 100 -2.29 6.96 -10.23
C PHE A 100 -1.85 5.50 -10.11
N VAL A 101 -1.46 4.90 -11.23
CA VAL A 101 -1.00 3.50 -11.30
C VAL A 101 0.33 3.44 -12.02
N ILE A 102 1.30 2.73 -11.44
CA ILE A 102 2.56 2.40 -12.09
C ILE A 102 2.48 0.97 -12.64
N ARG A 103 2.68 0.83 -13.95
CA ARG A 103 2.68 -0.47 -14.64
C ARG A 103 4.04 -1.14 -14.47
N LYS A 104 4.05 -2.47 -14.36
CA LYS A 104 5.30 -3.27 -14.35
C LYS A 104 6.06 -3.21 -15.67
N GLU A 105 5.31 -3.13 -16.77
CA GLU A 105 5.86 -3.00 -18.12
C GLU A 105 5.22 -1.79 -18.80
N PRO A 106 6.01 -0.93 -19.48
CA PRO A 106 5.47 0.18 -20.26
C PRO A 106 4.47 -0.30 -21.33
N LYS A 107 3.63 0.61 -21.85
CA LYS A 107 2.77 0.27 -23.00
C LYS A 107 3.62 -0.17 -24.20
N GLN A 108 3.17 -1.22 -24.90
CA GLN A 108 3.80 -1.67 -26.15
C GLN A 108 3.54 -0.71 -27.33
N HIS A 109 2.46 0.07 -27.27
CA HIS A 109 2.03 1.02 -28.31
C HIS A 109 1.59 2.36 -27.70
N GLY A 110 1.84 3.48 -28.41
CA GLY A 110 1.57 4.85 -27.92
C GLY A 110 2.72 5.47 -27.13
N LEU A 111 2.44 6.55 -26.38
CA LEU A 111 3.38 7.13 -25.42
C LEU A 111 3.69 6.08 -24.35
N LYS A 112 4.93 5.57 -24.33
CA LYS A 112 5.40 4.46 -23.47
C LYS A 112 5.60 4.90 -22.01
N LEU A 113 4.65 5.67 -21.48
CA LEU A 113 4.70 6.15 -20.11
C LEU A 113 4.39 4.99 -19.15
N PRO A 114 5.19 4.79 -18.09
CA PRO A 114 4.95 3.73 -17.11
C PRO A 114 3.88 4.10 -16.08
N ILE A 115 3.42 5.35 -16.06
CA ILE A 115 2.45 5.90 -15.10
C ILE A 115 1.13 6.24 -15.81
N GLU A 116 0.01 5.81 -15.23
CA GLU A 116 -1.36 6.16 -15.64
C GLU A 116 -2.01 7.02 -14.56
N GLY A 117 -2.86 7.97 -14.96
CA GLY A 117 -3.58 8.88 -14.06
C GLY A 117 -3.43 10.34 -14.48
N ASP A 118 -4.21 11.23 -13.87
CA ASP A 118 -4.06 12.68 -14.04
C ASP A 118 -3.02 13.18 -13.03
N ILE A 119 -1.74 13.00 -13.41
CA ILE A 119 -0.56 13.40 -12.64
C ILE A 119 0.53 13.91 -13.58
N LYS A 120 1.29 14.92 -13.14
CA LYS A 120 2.35 15.58 -13.90
C LYS A 120 3.64 15.67 -13.10
N ALA A 121 4.76 15.81 -13.80
CA ALA A 121 6.06 16.06 -13.18
C ALA A 121 6.00 17.31 -12.28
N GLY A 122 6.65 17.25 -11.12
CA GLY A 122 6.65 18.28 -10.09
C GLY A 122 5.50 18.17 -9.08
N GLU A 123 4.52 17.30 -9.30
CA GLU A 123 3.44 17.08 -8.33
C GLU A 123 3.87 16.14 -7.20
N HIS A 124 3.29 16.38 -6.03
CA HIS A 124 3.55 15.66 -4.80
C HIS A 124 2.68 14.40 -4.72
N VAL A 125 3.28 13.26 -4.37
CA VAL A 125 2.61 11.97 -4.38
C VAL A 125 2.92 11.12 -3.16
N ILE A 126 1.96 10.25 -2.82
CA ILE A 126 2.16 9.17 -1.87
C ILE A 126 2.24 7.84 -2.61
N ILE A 127 3.28 7.06 -2.32
CA ILE A 127 3.42 5.69 -2.83
C ILE A 127 2.75 4.73 -1.85
N VAL A 128 1.91 3.82 -2.34
CA VAL A 128 1.26 2.77 -1.53
C VAL A 128 1.57 1.37 -2.02
N ASP A 129 1.52 0.41 -1.10
CA ASP A 129 1.61 -1.01 -1.38
C ASP A 129 0.75 -1.81 -0.39
N ASP A 130 0.21 -2.95 -0.83
CA ASP A 130 -0.70 -3.76 0.00
C ASP A 130 0.04 -4.59 1.05
N VAL A 131 1.16 -5.20 0.66
CA VAL A 131 1.98 -6.02 1.54
C VAL A 131 3.46 -5.85 1.23
N VAL A 132 4.25 -5.51 2.25
CA VAL A 132 5.71 -5.47 2.10
C VAL A 132 6.36 -6.72 2.69
N THR A 133 7.22 -7.34 1.88
CA THR A 133 8.14 -8.42 2.28
C THR A 133 9.59 -7.95 2.13
N THR A 134 10.13 -7.88 0.91
CA THR A 134 11.48 -7.32 0.66
C THR A 134 11.46 -5.82 0.36
N GLY A 135 10.29 -5.27 0.04
CA GLY A 135 10.12 -3.90 -0.44
C GLY A 135 10.38 -3.71 -1.94
N GLY A 136 10.78 -4.75 -2.67
CA GLY A 136 11.22 -4.63 -4.07
C GLY A 136 10.20 -3.97 -5.00
N SER A 137 8.91 -4.33 -4.91
CA SER A 137 7.85 -3.71 -5.71
C SER A 137 7.66 -2.23 -5.40
N THR A 138 7.69 -1.87 -4.12
CA THR A 138 7.60 -0.48 -3.67
C THR A 138 8.83 0.34 -4.11
N ILE A 139 10.03 -0.25 -4.04
CA ILE A 139 11.28 0.35 -4.53
C ILE A 139 11.21 0.60 -6.04
N THR A 140 10.69 -0.35 -6.82
CA THR A 140 10.44 -0.15 -8.25
C THR A 140 9.48 1.00 -8.50
N ALA A 141 8.38 1.10 -7.75
CA ALA A 141 7.45 2.23 -7.85
C ALA A 141 8.12 3.58 -7.55
N ILE A 142 8.93 3.65 -6.50
CA ILE A 142 9.69 4.85 -6.11
C ILE A 142 10.62 5.30 -7.24
N ASN A 143 11.39 4.37 -7.81
CA ASN A 143 12.32 4.69 -8.89
C ASN A 143 11.59 5.22 -10.11
N ILE A 144 10.51 4.55 -10.54
CA ILE A 144 9.72 4.99 -11.69
C ILE A 144 9.08 6.36 -11.44
N ALA A 145 8.49 6.59 -10.27
CA ALA A 145 7.91 7.88 -9.90
C ALA A 145 8.96 9.01 -9.96
N LYS A 146 10.14 8.77 -9.38
CA LYS A 146 11.27 9.71 -9.40
C LYS A 146 11.78 10.00 -10.82
N GLU A 147 11.94 8.97 -11.65
CA GLU A 147 12.36 9.11 -13.06
C GLU A 147 11.37 9.92 -13.90
N ASN A 148 10.08 9.91 -13.53
CA ASN A 148 9.03 10.71 -14.17
C ASN A 148 8.81 12.08 -13.50
N GLY A 149 9.71 12.48 -12.59
CA GLY A 149 9.71 13.80 -11.98
C GLY A 149 8.68 14.02 -10.88
N LEU A 150 8.08 12.96 -10.32
CA LEU A 150 7.16 13.08 -9.20
C LEU A 150 7.93 13.30 -7.89
N ILE A 151 7.36 14.10 -6.98
CA ILE A 151 7.92 14.37 -5.65
C ILE A 151 7.25 13.43 -4.66
N ILE A 152 7.99 12.47 -4.12
CA ILE A 152 7.42 11.47 -3.21
C ILE A 152 7.48 11.99 -1.77
N ASP A 153 6.32 12.27 -1.18
CA ASP A 153 6.22 12.77 0.20
C ASP A 153 6.42 11.66 1.23
N ALA A 154 5.81 10.50 0.96
CA ALA A 154 5.84 9.36 1.85
C ALA A 154 5.48 8.05 1.12
N VAL A 155 5.81 6.94 1.78
CA VAL A 155 5.32 5.61 1.46
C VAL A 155 4.38 5.12 2.56
N ILE A 156 3.18 4.67 2.21
CA ILE A 156 2.22 4.07 3.14
C ILE A 156 1.97 2.61 2.75
N ILE A 157 2.34 1.69 3.63
CA ILE A 157 2.17 0.25 3.46
C ILE A 157 0.93 -0.18 4.23
N LEU A 158 0.02 -0.92 3.59
CA LEU A 158 -1.17 -1.42 4.30
C LEU A 158 -0.80 -2.47 5.35
N VAL A 159 0.01 -3.48 4.98
CA VAL A 159 0.53 -4.50 5.92
C VAL A 159 2.04 -4.68 5.76
N ASP A 160 2.79 -4.38 6.83
CA ASP A 160 4.21 -4.73 6.93
C ASP A 160 4.35 -6.11 7.58
N ARG A 161 4.96 -7.06 6.86
CA ARG A 161 5.15 -8.42 7.40
C ARG A 161 6.26 -8.52 8.43
N CYS A 162 7.07 -7.48 8.60
CA CYS A 162 8.24 -7.49 9.48
C CYS A 162 9.24 -8.63 9.15
N GLU A 163 9.24 -9.10 7.91
CA GLU A 163 10.16 -10.13 7.39
C GLU A 163 11.08 -9.50 6.33
N GLN A 164 12.30 -10.02 6.17
CA GLN A 164 13.22 -9.64 5.09
C GLN A 164 13.58 -8.14 4.98
N ASN A 165 13.49 -7.41 6.10
CA ASN A 165 13.84 -5.99 6.21
C ASN A 165 13.10 -5.08 5.20
N GLY A 166 11.91 -5.46 4.74
CA GLY A 166 11.27 -4.76 3.62
C GLY A 166 11.04 -3.27 3.85
N ARG A 167 10.56 -2.89 5.03
CA ARG A 167 10.40 -1.49 5.42
C ARG A 167 11.74 -0.75 5.44
N GLN A 168 12.77 -1.35 6.04
CA GLN A 168 14.10 -0.77 6.16
C GLN A 168 14.75 -0.58 4.78
N ASN A 169 14.56 -1.53 3.86
CA ASN A 169 15.08 -1.43 2.50
C ASN A 169 14.47 -0.24 1.75
N ILE A 170 13.18 0.05 1.96
CA ILE A 170 12.52 1.22 1.38
C ILE A 170 13.03 2.50 2.05
N GLN A 171 13.13 2.52 3.40
CA GLN A 171 13.64 3.67 4.15
C GLN A 171 15.09 4.03 3.78
N ALA A 172 15.91 3.05 3.41
CA ALA A 172 17.28 3.26 2.96
C ALA A 172 17.38 4.13 1.68
N LEU A 173 16.29 4.29 0.93
CA LEU A 173 16.21 5.23 -0.21
C LEU A 173 15.98 6.69 0.21
N GLY A 174 15.82 6.97 1.50
CA GLY A 174 15.66 8.32 2.05
C GLY A 174 14.21 8.81 2.17
N TYR A 175 13.21 7.93 2.01
CA TYR A 175 11.79 8.31 2.12
C TYR A 175 11.18 7.94 3.47
N PRO A 176 10.27 8.75 4.01
CA PRO A 176 9.43 8.36 5.14
C PRO A 176 8.56 7.14 4.79
N VAL A 177 8.56 6.12 5.65
CA VAL A 177 7.76 4.90 5.45
C VAL A 177 6.90 4.63 6.67
N TYR A 178 5.59 4.56 6.44
CA TYR A 178 4.57 4.30 7.43
C TYR A 178 3.82 3.01 7.11
N ASN A 179 3.32 2.35 8.13
CA ASN A 179 2.45 1.18 7.99
C ASN A 179 1.11 1.43 8.68
N ILE A 180 0.04 0.84 8.13
CA ILE A 180 -1.28 0.86 8.76
C ILE A 180 -1.36 -0.28 9.78
N LEU A 181 -0.93 -1.47 9.37
CA LEU A 181 -0.84 -2.69 10.17
C LEU A 181 0.52 -3.37 9.98
N THR A 182 0.83 -4.26 10.90
CA THR A 182 2.01 -5.12 10.93
C THR A 182 1.61 -6.57 11.13
N LEU A 183 2.54 -7.51 10.90
CA LEU A 183 2.34 -8.92 11.26
C LEU A 183 1.92 -9.11 12.72
N ASN A 184 2.40 -8.25 13.62
CA ASN A 184 2.10 -8.31 15.06
C ASN A 184 0.63 -8.10 15.38
N ASP A 185 -0.15 -7.48 14.49
CA ASP A 185 -1.61 -7.31 14.66
C ASP A 185 -2.38 -8.63 14.42
N PHE A 186 -1.72 -9.64 13.84
CA PHE A 186 -2.34 -10.91 13.43
C PHE A 186 -1.86 -12.12 14.23
N ILE A 187 -0.69 -12.03 14.86
CA ILE A 187 -0.16 -13.10 15.70
C ILE A 187 -0.54 -12.86 17.17
N PRO A 188 -0.80 -13.92 17.96
CA PRO A 188 -0.92 -13.78 19.40
C PRO A 188 0.37 -13.19 19.97
N ALA A 189 0.26 -12.31 20.97
CA ALA A 189 1.42 -11.88 21.73
C ALA A 189 2.14 -13.14 22.25
N HIS A 190 3.44 -13.27 21.95
CA HIS A 190 4.27 -14.28 22.58
C HIS A 190 4.33 -13.95 24.07
N ASN A 191 3.60 -14.71 24.89
CA ASN A 191 3.84 -14.82 26.33
C ASN A 191 4.98 -15.79 26.57
#